data_AF-L7VRK7-F1
#
_entry.id   AF-L7VRK7-F1
#
_cell.length_a   1.000
_cell.length_b   1.000
_cell.length_c   1.000
_cell.angle_alpha   90.00
_cell.angle_beta   90.00
_cell.angle_gamma   90.00
#
_symmetry.space_group_name_H-M   'P 1'
#
loop_
_entity.id
_entity.type
_entity.pdbx_description
1 polymer ?
#
loop_
_entity_poly.entity_id
_entity_poly.type
_entity_poly.pdbx_seq_one_letter_code
_entity_poly.pdbx_strand_id
1 'polypeptide(L)' 'MTLKAYTIGGYNYFKLRDIAKIFDIGVVWEGETSTVKIDTGIGYED' A
#
# COMPACT_ATOMS: atom_id res chain seq x y z
N MET A 1 4.38 13.75 2.47
CA MET A 1 4.34 12.33 2.84
C MET A 1 5.75 11.77 2.69
N THR A 2 6.24 10.98 3.63
CA THR A 2 7.63 10.51 3.64
C THR A 2 7.66 8.99 3.56
N LEU A 3 8.29 8.45 2.52
CA LEU A 3 8.49 7.01 2.40
C LEU A 3 9.46 6.55 3.50
N LYS A 4 9.00 5.68 4.38
CA LYS A 4 9.83 5.11 5.45
C LYS A 4 10.10 3.63 5.21
N ALA A 5 11.38 3.27 5.14
CA ALA A 5 11.83 1.89 5.14
C ALA A 5 11.94 1.36 6.58
N TYR A 6 11.59 0.09 6.76
CA TYR A 6 11.77 -0.65 8.00
C TYR A 6 12.67 -1.84 7.71
N THR A 7 13.87 -1.88 8.30
CA THR A 7 14.79 -2.99 8.12
C THR A 7 14.57 -4.02 9.22
N ILE A 8 14.11 -5.22 8.86
CA ILE A 8 13.82 -6.33 9.79
C ILE A 8 14.50 -7.59 9.24
N GLY A 9 15.37 -8.21 10.03
CA GLY A 9 16.08 -9.43 9.62
C GLY A 9 16.94 -9.27 8.34
N GLY A 10 17.45 -8.06 8.07
CA GLY A 10 18.23 -7.77 6.85
C GLY A 10 17.40 -7.45 5.60
N TYR A 11 16.07 -7.48 5.69
CA TYR A 11 15.17 -7.12 4.59
C TYR A 11 14.52 -5.75 4.82
N ASN A 12 14.17 -5.07 3.74
CA ASN A 12 13.48 -3.77 3.78
C ASN A 12 11.98 -3.94 3.55
N TYR A 13 11.19 -3.36 4.43
CA TYR A 13 9.74 -3.33 4.36
C TYR A 13 9.26 -1.88 4.24
N PHE A 14 8.17 -1.69 3.53
CA PHE A 14 7.52 -0.39 3.34
C PHE A 14 6.05 -0.52 3.68
N LYS A 15 5.43 0.57 4.13
CA LYS A 15 3.98 0.60 4.27
C LYS A 15 3.36 0.58 2.88
N LEU A 16 2.46 -0.38 2.64
CA LEU A 16 1.79 -0.54 1.36
C LEU A 16 1.10 0.76 0.89
N ARG A 17 0.37 1.45 1.77
CA ARG A 17 -0.32 2.70 1.43
C ARG A 17 0.62 3.84 1.06
N ASP A 18 1.83 3.88 1.62
CA ASP A 18 2.82 4.90 1.26
C ASP A 18 3.31 4.68 -0.18
N ILE A 19 3.56 3.42 -0.56
CA ILE A 19 3.91 3.04 -1.93
C ILE A 19 2.73 3.33 -2.88
N ALA A 20 1.53 2.89 -2.51
CA ALA A 20 0.33 3.07 -3.33
C ALA A 20 0.05 4.55 -3.65
N LYS A 21 0.20 5.44 -2.66
CA LYS A 21 0.06 6.89 -2.86
C LYS A 21 1.14 7.49 -3.77
N ILE A 22 2.38 7.00 -3.71
CA ILE A 22 3.47 7.50 -4.56
C ILE A 22 3.27 7.14 -6.03
N PHE A 23 2.78 5.92 -6.28
CA PHE A 23 2.59 5.38 -7.64
C PHE A 23 1.17 5.52 -8.17
N ASP A 24 0.28 6.19 -7.41
CA ASP A 24 -1.14 6.36 -7.73
C ASP A 24 -1.86 5.02 -8.03
N ILE A 25 -1.67 4.06 -7.13
CA ILE A 25 -2.26 2.71 -7.21
C ILE A 25 -3.42 2.62 -6.23
N GLY A 26 -4.57 2.16 -6.70
CA GLY A 26 -5.72 1.84 -5.85
C GLY A 26 -5.43 0.74 -4.84
N VAL A 27 -5.65 1.04 -3.56
CA VAL A 27 -5.59 0.06 -2.45
C VAL A 27 -6.86 0.18 -1.62
N VAL A 28 -7.70 -0.85 -1.65
CA VAL A 28 -9.02 -0.87 -1.04
C VAL A 28 -9.11 -1.97 0.02
N TRP A 29 -9.76 -1.68 1.14
CA TRP A 29 -10.09 -2.69 2.14
C TRP A 29 -11.43 -3.34 1.81
N GLU A 30 -11.40 -4.66 1.57
CA GLU A 30 -12.59 -5.47 1.33
C GLU A 30 -13.01 -6.13 2.65
N GLY A 31 -13.98 -5.50 3.32
CA GLY A 31 -14.42 -5.91 4.67
C GLY A 31 -15.09 -7.28 4.73
N GLU A 32 -15.73 -7.72 3.64
CA GLU A 32 -16.42 -9.01 3.58
C GLU A 32 -15.44 -10.19 3.62
N THR A 33 -14.37 -10.12 2.84
CA THR A 33 -13.33 -11.15 2.77
C THR A 33 -12.18 -10.92 3.73
N SER A 34 -12.17 -9.78 4.44
CA SER A 34 -11.05 -9.32 5.26
C SER A 34 -9.73 -9.31 4.48
N THR A 35 -9.77 -8.83 3.24
CA THR A 35 -8.61 -8.75 2.35
C THR A 35 -8.31 -7.32 1.94
N VAL A 36 -7.05 -7.09 1.57
CA VAL A 36 -6.65 -5.87 0.88
C VAL A 36 -6.65 -6.16 -0.62
N LYS A 37 -7.41 -5.39 -1.39
CA LYS A 37 -7.43 -5.44 -2.85
C LYS A 37 -6.49 -4.36 -3.40
N ILE A 38 -5.65 -4.76 -4.36
CA ILE A 38 -4.85 -3.83 -5.17
C ILE A 38 -5.53 -3.74 -6.54
N ASP A 39 -5.84 -2.53 -6.97
CA ASP A 39 -6.54 -2.27 -8.23
C ASP A 39 -5.77 -1.21 -9.02
N THR A 40 -5.14 -1.62 -10.12
CA THR A 40 -4.34 -0.73 -10.97
C THR A 40 -5.20 0.04 -11.99
N GLY A 41 -6.52 -0.20 -12.02
CA GLY A 41 -7.46 0.54 -12.86
C GLY A 41 -8.00 1.80 -12.21
N ILE A 42 -7.74 2.01 -10.91
CA ILE A 42 -8.15 3.19 -10.15
C ILE A 42 -6.94 3.80 -9.44
N GLY A 43 -7.00 5.10 -9.19
CA GLY A 43 -5.97 5.85 -8.45
C GLY A 43 -6.03 5.60 -6.95
N TYR A 44 -5.03 6.09 -6.22
CA TYR A 44 -5.01 6.02 -4.76
C TYR A 44 -6.00 7.02 -4.15
N GLU A 45 -6.79 6.56 -3.17
CA GLU A 45 -7.70 7.40 -2.38
C GLU A 45 -7.29 7.40 -0.89
N ASP A 46 -7.36 8.57 -0.24
CA ASP A 46 -7.00 8.74 1.19
C ASP A 46 -8.08 8.19 2.13
#